data_AF-A0A8H5KEA6-F1
#
_entry.id   AF-A0A8H5KEA6-F1
#
_cell.length_a   1.000
_cell.length_b   1.000
_cell.length_c   1.000
_cell.angle_alpha   90.00
_cell.angle_beta   90.00
_cell.angle_gamma   90.00
#
_symmetry.space_group_name_H-M   'P 1'
#
loop_
_entity.id
_entity.type
_entity.pdbx_description
1 polymer ?
#
loop_
_entity_poly.entity_id
_entity_poly.type
_entity_poly.pdbx_seq_one_letter_code
_entity_poly.pdbx_strand_id
1 'polypeptide(L)'
;MATALAAQLAQVAANSKSTLNVKAQKAAHSKSLIWEPRVAATQSYQTLYTTCFQGFEELCQLDARFAPFQSTIFSEESQNQDRTQLTASENEELDRRVEAFLRLAGSRLRLMPAIKSIEWLIRRFRIHEENTQALLLTFLPYHSIPAFATLLSILPSKIPHNFRFLDPYIRSVTSPPRHVLVREAIQHPSFLTLISEYTLESCRMQYNYPALVSFWAGIMTEAVSGILDKTRSGRAAVQSENDQALLHRLGPVFAESLVMKKVPSIQIASYMAIAVFVAKGNLEDNAVTAFMDQTVYGWTNDTVRPALVCLAILAQYRSAKQMS
;
A
#
# COMPACT_ATOMS: atom_id res chain seq x y z
N MET A 1 42.40 -7.30 10.34
CA MET A 1 41.40 -8.29 9.88
C MET A 1 40.41 -8.58 11.00
N ALA A 2 39.46 -7.67 11.23
CA ALA A 2 38.43 -7.77 12.28
C ALA A 2 37.02 -7.81 11.67
N THR A 3 36.83 -8.60 10.61
CA THR A 3 35.75 -8.35 9.65
C THR A 3 34.67 -9.44 9.57
N ALA A 4 34.96 -10.70 9.91
CA ALA A 4 33.93 -11.75 9.90
C ALA A 4 33.05 -11.74 11.16
N LEU A 5 33.67 -11.71 12.35
CA LEU A 5 32.95 -11.72 13.63
C LEU A 5 32.15 -10.42 13.84
N ALA A 6 32.70 -9.26 13.47
CA ALA A 6 31.99 -8.00 13.54
C ALA A 6 30.75 -7.96 12.61
N ALA A 7 30.86 -8.53 11.40
CA ALA A 7 29.73 -8.65 10.49
C ALA A 7 28.65 -9.61 11.04
N GLN A 8 29.06 -10.75 11.61
CA GLN A 8 28.14 -11.68 12.27
C GLN A 8 27.43 -11.04 13.47
N LEU A 9 28.15 -10.31 14.33
CA LEU A 9 27.56 -9.59 15.47
C LEU A 9 26.62 -8.47 15.01
N ALA A 10 26.97 -7.75 13.94
CA ALA A 10 26.08 -6.74 13.35
C ALA A 10 24.80 -7.37 12.78
N GLN A 11 24.88 -8.57 12.20
CA GLN A 11 23.72 -9.31 11.71
C GLN A 11 22.85 -9.83 12.85
N VAL A 12 23.46 -10.35 13.92
CA VAL A 12 22.73 -10.77 15.14
C VAL A 12 22.05 -9.58 15.82
N ALA A 13 22.75 -8.47 16.00
CA ALA A 13 22.18 -7.24 16.58
C ALA A 13 21.08 -6.63 15.69
N ALA A 14 21.18 -6.78 14.36
CA ALA A 14 20.12 -6.35 13.46
C ALA A 14 18.87 -7.24 13.52
N ASN A 15 19.03 -8.52 13.90
CA ASN A 15 17.94 -9.49 13.96
C ASN A 15 17.35 -9.65 15.37
N SER A 16 17.99 -9.14 16.41
CA SER A 16 17.51 -9.19 17.79
C SER A 16 16.30 -8.28 17.98
N LYS A 17 15.13 -8.86 18.28
CA LYS A 17 13.86 -8.14 18.47
C LYS A 17 13.66 -7.60 19.90
N SER A 18 14.23 -8.26 20.90
CA SER A 18 14.15 -7.83 22.30
C SER A 18 15.43 -7.09 22.70
N THR A 19 15.28 -5.95 23.36
CA THR A 19 16.42 -5.20 23.91
C THR A 19 16.40 -5.30 25.42
N LEU A 20 17.45 -5.88 26.02
CA LEU A 20 17.66 -5.90 27.47
C LEU A 20 18.20 -4.55 27.99
N ASN A 21 18.53 -3.63 27.07
CA ASN A 21 19.05 -2.31 27.38
C ASN A 21 17.90 -1.32 27.61
N VAL A 22 17.75 -0.84 28.85
CA VAL A 22 16.72 0.13 29.26
C VAL A 22 16.74 1.40 28.41
N LYS A 23 17.92 1.87 27.96
CA LYS A 23 18.01 3.05 27.09
C LYS A 23 17.41 2.77 25.71
N ALA A 24 17.65 1.58 25.17
CA ALA A 24 17.10 1.18 23.87
C ALA A 24 15.58 0.98 23.96
N GLN A 25 15.08 0.37 25.05
CA GLN A 25 13.64 0.26 25.31
C GLN A 25 12.97 1.64 25.41
N LYS A 26 13.57 2.58 26.15
CA LYS A 26 13.04 3.95 26.26
C LYS A 26 13.05 4.69 24.92
N ALA A 27 14.10 4.50 24.11
CA ALA A 27 14.18 5.07 22.78
C ALA A 27 13.11 4.49 21.84
N ALA A 28 12.90 3.17 21.84
CA ALA A 28 11.83 2.53 21.07
C ALA A 28 10.44 3.02 21.50
N HIS A 29 10.19 3.10 22.82
CA HIS A 29 8.92 3.58 23.37
C HIS A 29 8.64 5.07 23.09
N SER A 30 9.69 5.84 22.79
CA SER A 30 9.59 7.27 22.45
C SER A 30 9.18 7.54 21.00
N LYS A 31 9.12 6.52 20.14
CA LYS A 31 8.64 6.64 18.76
C LYS A 31 7.11 6.78 18.77
N SER A 32 6.62 7.90 18.27
CA SER A 32 5.21 8.29 18.34
C SER A 32 4.81 9.11 17.12
N LEU A 33 3.58 8.93 16.64
CA LEU A 33 2.95 9.76 15.61
C LEU A 33 2.37 11.07 16.16
N ILE A 34 2.04 11.12 17.45
CA ILE A 34 1.27 12.24 18.05
C ILE A 34 2.15 13.09 18.96
N TRP A 35 2.96 12.46 19.80
CA TRP A 35 3.69 13.15 20.85
C TRP A 35 5.17 13.29 20.50
N GLU A 36 5.73 14.44 20.89
CA GLU A 36 7.18 14.64 20.86
C GLU A 36 7.89 13.53 21.67
N PRO A 37 9.08 13.07 21.24
CA PRO A 37 9.77 11.94 21.87
C PRO A 37 9.98 12.09 23.39
N ARG A 38 10.20 13.33 23.86
CA ARG A 38 10.36 13.63 25.29
C ARG A 38 9.09 13.32 26.10
N VAL A 39 7.92 13.58 25.53
CA VAL A 39 6.61 13.33 26.16
C VAL A 39 6.22 11.87 25.99
N ALA A 40 6.40 11.30 24.79
CA ALA A 40 6.12 9.90 24.51
C ALA A 40 6.87 8.97 25.48
N ALA A 41 8.16 9.24 25.72
CA ALA A 41 9.02 8.43 26.59
C ALA A 41 8.57 8.35 28.06
N THR A 42 7.71 9.25 28.54
CA THR A 42 7.23 9.27 29.94
C THR A 42 5.84 8.68 30.11
N GLN A 43 5.13 8.37 29.03
CA GLN A 43 3.77 7.85 29.09
C GLN A 43 3.75 6.35 29.40
N SER A 44 2.87 5.93 30.32
CA SER A 44 2.59 4.51 30.56
C SER A 44 1.65 3.95 29.49
N TYR A 45 1.62 2.62 29.32
CA TYR A 45 0.65 1.98 28.44
C TYR A 45 -0.79 2.24 28.87
N GLN A 46 -1.07 2.36 30.17
CA GLN A 46 -2.41 2.68 30.68
C GLN A 46 -2.90 4.05 30.21
N THR A 47 -2.07 5.09 30.38
CA THR A 47 -2.42 6.46 29.95
C THR A 47 -2.53 6.55 28.43
N LEU A 48 -1.62 5.86 27.72
CA LEU A 48 -1.65 5.77 26.27
C LEU A 48 -2.95 5.09 25.78
N TYR A 49 -3.28 3.93 26.34
CA TYR A 49 -4.48 3.17 25.98
C TYR A 49 -5.74 4.00 26.21
N THR A 50 -5.88 4.61 27.40
CA THR A 50 -7.03 5.47 27.72
C THR A 50 -7.25 6.55 26.66
N THR A 51 -6.16 7.20 26.22
CA THR A 51 -6.23 8.27 25.21
C THR A 51 -6.54 7.76 23.81
N CYS A 52 -5.90 6.65 23.40
CA CYS A 52 -6.04 6.11 22.06
C CYS A 52 -7.34 5.30 21.88
N PHE A 53 -7.83 4.66 22.94
CA PHE A 53 -9.08 3.91 22.95
C PHE A 53 -10.28 4.84 22.72
N GLN A 54 -10.28 6.04 23.30
CA GLN A 54 -11.30 7.06 22.98
C GLN A 54 -11.34 7.36 21.46
N GLY A 55 -10.17 7.49 20.83
CA GLY A 55 -10.10 7.67 19.37
C GLY A 55 -10.64 6.47 18.60
N PHE A 56 -10.41 5.25 19.09
CA PHE A 56 -10.99 4.04 18.51
C PHE A 56 -12.52 3.97 18.70
N GLU A 57 -13.07 4.35 19.85
CA GLU A 57 -14.51 4.43 20.07
C GLU A 57 -15.18 5.44 19.12
N GLU A 58 -14.56 6.60 18.91
CA GLU A 58 -15.00 7.58 17.91
C GLU A 58 -14.99 6.97 16.49
N LEU A 59 -13.99 6.15 16.13
CA LEU A 59 -14.00 5.43 14.85
C LEU A 59 -15.14 4.41 14.76
N CYS A 60 -15.42 3.66 15.82
CA CYS A 60 -16.53 2.70 15.87
C CYS A 60 -17.89 3.39 15.68
N GLN A 61 -18.06 4.61 16.19
CA GLN A 61 -19.25 5.43 15.95
C GLN A 61 -19.36 5.88 14.48
N LEU A 62 -18.22 6.10 13.81
CA LEU A 62 -18.17 6.50 12.39
C LEU A 62 -18.26 5.31 11.41
N ASP A 63 -17.86 4.10 11.82
CA ASP A 63 -17.93 2.87 11.04
C ASP A 63 -18.08 1.66 11.97
N ALA A 64 -19.24 0.99 11.92
CA ALA A 64 -19.47 -0.20 12.73
C ALA A 64 -18.50 -1.34 12.41
N ARG A 65 -17.83 -1.32 11.25
CA ARG A 65 -16.81 -2.32 10.87
C ARG A 65 -15.56 -2.26 11.74
N PHE A 66 -15.36 -1.22 12.54
CA PHE A 66 -14.26 -1.18 13.52
C PHE A 66 -14.55 -2.00 14.80
N ALA A 67 -15.82 -2.25 15.13
CA ALA A 67 -16.19 -2.92 16.38
C ALA A 67 -15.50 -4.28 16.62
N PRO A 68 -15.28 -5.16 15.61
CA PRO A 68 -14.58 -6.43 15.81
C PRO A 68 -13.13 -6.30 16.30
N PHE A 69 -12.48 -5.14 16.12
CA PHE A 69 -11.11 -4.92 16.60
C PHE A 69 -11.05 -4.62 18.10
N GLN A 70 -12.19 -4.29 18.73
CA GLN A 70 -12.29 -4.00 20.16
C GLN A 70 -11.97 -5.22 21.02
N SER A 71 -12.40 -6.42 20.62
CA SER A 71 -12.13 -7.65 21.35
C SER A 71 -10.75 -8.24 21.08
N THR A 72 -9.94 -7.60 20.22
CA THR A 72 -8.62 -8.10 19.80
C THR A 72 -7.54 -7.07 20.08
N ILE A 73 -7.15 -6.27 19.09
CA ILE A 73 -6.03 -5.33 19.18
C ILE A 73 -6.33 -4.06 20.00
N PHE A 74 -7.60 -3.83 20.35
CA PHE A 74 -8.06 -2.78 21.28
C PHE A 74 -8.78 -3.37 22.50
N SER A 75 -8.45 -4.59 22.93
CA SER A 75 -8.99 -5.14 24.18
C SER A 75 -8.26 -4.57 25.39
N GLU A 76 -8.85 -4.60 26.58
CA GLU A 76 -8.14 -4.17 27.79
C GLU A 76 -6.87 -5.00 28.04
N GLU A 77 -6.92 -6.29 27.70
CA GLU A 77 -5.80 -7.24 27.81
C GLU A 77 -4.63 -6.87 26.88
N SER A 78 -4.89 -6.20 25.75
CA SER A 78 -3.85 -5.76 24.81
C SER A 78 -2.80 -4.84 25.45
N GLN A 79 -3.15 -4.14 26.54
CA GLN A 79 -2.21 -3.34 27.33
C GLN A 79 -1.06 -4.16 27.89
N ASN A 80 -1.31 -5.42 28.24
CA ASN A 80 -0.33 -6.32 28.85
C ASN A 80 0.38 -7.22 27.82
N GLN A 81 -0.08 -7.26 26.57
CA GLN A 81 0.48 -8.13 25.52
C GLN A 81 1.83 -7.63 24.98
N ASP A 82 2.93 -8.30 25.34
CA ASP A 82 4.23 -8.07 24.71
C ASP A 82 4.38 -8.95 23.47
N ARG A 83 4.37 -8.31 22.30
CA ARG A 83 4.52 -8.95 21.00
C ARG A 83 5.76 -9.85 20.89
N THR A 84 6.85 -9.48 21.57
CA THR A 84 8.11 -10.24 21.53
C THR A 84 8.05 -11.55 22.32
N GLN A 85 7.02 -11.72 23.15
CA GLN A 85 6.77 -12.91 23.96
C GLN A 85 5.71 -13.83 23.34
N LEU A 86 5.05 -13.39 22.27
CA LEU A 86 4.09 -14.20 21.53
C LEU A 86 4.80 -15.25 20.67
N THR A 87 4.15 -16.40 20.48
CA THR A 87 4.58 -17.43 19.53
C THR A 87 4.54 -16.90 18.09
N ALA A 88 5.16 -17.63 17.15
CA ALA A 88 5.13 -17.26 15.73
C ALA A 88 3.69 -17.22 15.18
N SER A 89 2.87 -18.22 15.50
CA SER A 89 1.47 -18.30 15.07
C SER A 89 0.61 -17.16 15.61
N GLU A 90 0.80 -16.79 16.88
CA GLU A 90 0.10 -15.64 17.48
C GLU A 90 0.53 -14.31 16.85
N ASN A 91 1.83 -14.17 16.53
CA ASN A 91 2.32 -13.00 15.80
C ASN A 91 1.71 -12.92 14.39
N GLU A 92 1.58 -14.04 13.68
CA GLU A 92 0.93 -14.07 12.36
C GLU A 92 -0.57 -13.70 12.44
N GLU A 93 -1.28 -14.13 13.49
CA GLU A 93 -2.68 -13.70 13.70
C GLU A 93 -2.76 -12.21 14.04
N LEU A 94 -1.85 -11.71 14.90
CA LEU A 94 -1.76 -10.28 15.18
C LEU A 94 -1.48 -9.47 13.90
N ASP A 95 -0.59 -9.95 13.03
CA ASP A 95 -0.30 -9.35 11.74
C ASP A 95 -1.56 -9.24 10.88
N ARG A 96 -2.32 -10.34 10.73
CA ARG A 96 -3.58 -10.33 9.98
C ARG A 96 -4.56 -9.30 10.53
N ARG A 97 -4.69 -9.19 11.86
CA ARG A 97 -5.59 -8.22 12.50
C ARG A 97 -5.15 -6.78 12.30
N VAL A 98 -3.86 -6.50 12.48
CA VAL A 98 -3.26 -5.18 12.26
C VAL A 98 -3.42 -4.76 10.81
N GLU A 99 -3.12 -5.62 9.85
CA GLU A 99 -3.24 -5.31 8.43
C GLU A 99 -4.69 -5.04 8.02
N ALA A 100 -5.63 -5.85 8.50
CA ALA A 100 -7.06 -5.62 8.28
C ALA A 100 -7.52 -4.27 8.86
N PHE A 101 -7.09 -3.94 10.08
CA PHE A 101 -7.39 -2.64 10.70
C PHE A 101 -6.80 -1.49 9.91
N LEU A 102 -5.52 -1.58 9.50
CA LEU A 102 -4.82 -0.54 8.75
C LEU A 102 -5.50 -0.27 7.39
N ARG A 103 -5.97 -1.31 6.69
CA ARG A 103 -6.72 -1.15 5.44
C ARG A 103 -8.03 -0.38 5.67
N LEU A 104 -8.79 -0.76 6.70
CA LEU A 104 -10.06 -0.09 7.03
C LEU A 104 -9.84 1.37 7.50
N ALA A 105 -8.84 1.59 8.35
CA ALA A 105 -8.45 2.91 8.88
C ALA A 105 -7.92 3.86 7.80
N GLY A 106 -7.40 3.32 6.68
CA GLY A 106 -6.94 4.09 5.52
C GLY A 106 -7.95 5.13 5.03
N SER A 107 -9.24 4.81 5.07
CA SER A 107 -10.33 5.72 4.67
C SER A 107 -10.49 6.96 5.56
N ARG A 108 -9.96 6.92 6.79
CA ARG A 108 -10.16 7.92 7.84
C ARG A 108 -8.85 8.53 8.36
N LEU A 109 -7.71 8.28 7.71
CA LEU A 109 -6.38 8.72 8.15
C LEU A 109 -6.24 10.24 8.37
N ARG A 110 -7.09 11.07 7.77
CA ARG A 110 -7.08 12.53 7.99
C ARG A 110 -7.76 12.94 9.30
N LEU A 111 -8.48 12.03 9.95
CA LEU A 111 -9.18 12.26 11.20
C LEU A 111 -8.28 11.90 12.38
N MET A 112 -8.26 12.74 13.41
CA MET A 112 -7.50 12.48 14.64
C MET A 112 -7.87 11.15 15.32
N PRO A 113 -9.14 10.70 15.33
CA PRO A 113 -9.50 9.34 15.77
C PRO A 113 -8.66 8.23 15.13
N ALA A 114 -8.47 8.26 13.80
CA ALA A 114 -7.65 7.27 13.10
C ALA A 114 -6.18 7.34 13.52
N ILE A 115 -5.63 8.55 13.64
CA ILE A 115 -4.25 8.75 14.08
C ILE A 115 -4.05 8.24 15.51
N LYS A 116 -4.97 8.53 16.44
CA LYS A 116 -4.97 8.00 17.82
C LYS A 116 -5.01 6.47 17.84
N SER A 117 -5.87 5.84 17.05
CA SER A 117 -5.96 4.37 17.02
C SER A 117 -4.68 3.74 16.43
N ILE A 118 -4.10 4.32 15.38
CA ILE A 118 -2.84 3.81 14.80
C ILE A 118 -1.66 4.05 15.74
N GLU A 119 -1.66 5.16 16.48
CA GLU A 119 -0.67 5.45 17.51
C GLU A 119 -0.62 4.36 18.60
N TRP A 120 -1.78 3.85 19.03
CA TRP A 120 -1.83 2.68 19.92
C TRP A 120 -1.08 1.50 19.32
N LEU A 121 -1.36 1.16 18.07
CA LEU A 121 -0.73 0.01 17.41
C LEU A 121 0.78 0.20 17.23
N ILE A 122 1.21 1.42 16.90
CA ILE A 122 2.64 1.76 16.74
C ILE A 122 3.38 1.58 18.04
N ARG A 123 2.80 2.04 19.16
CA ARG A 123 3.50 2.05 20.44
C ARG A 123 3.34 0.76 21.24
N ARG A 124 2.21 0.05 21.08
CA ARG A 124 1.98 -1.22 21.78
C ARG A 124 2.54 -2.41 21.02
N PHE A 125 2.24 -2.50 19.73
CA PHE A 125 2.56 -3.66 18.89
C PHE A 125 3.70 -3.43 17.90
N ARG A 126 4.34 -2.24 17.96
CA ARG A 126 5.53 -1.89 17.16
C ARG A 126 5.31 -2.09 15.67
N ILE A 127 4.12 -1.76 15.17
CA ILE A 127 3.75 -1.99 13.76
C ILE A 127 4.62 -1.20 12.77
N HIS A 128 5.29 -0.15 13.23
CA HIS A 128 6.27 0.61 12.44
C HIS A 128 7.58 -0.15 12.20
N GLU A 129 7.83 -1.23 12.94
CA GLU A 129 8.97 -2.14 12.75
C GLU A 129 8.49 -3.47 12.16
N GLU A 130 7.44 -4.06 12.74
CA GLU A 130 6.99 -5.41 12.40
C GLU A 130 6.02 -5.45 11.20
N ASN A 131 5.23 -4.39 10.96
CA ASN A 131 4.26 -4.30 9.85
C ASN A 131 4.57 -3.12 8.92
N THR A 132 5.84 -2.77 8.80
CA THR A 132 6.31 -1.56 8.10
C THR A 132 5.72 -1.41 6.70
N GLN A 133 5.64 -2.51 5.94
CA GLN A 133 5.09 -2.51 4.58
C GLN A 133 3.59 -2.13 4.56
N ALA A 134 2.78 -2.78 5.38
CA ALA A 134 1.34 -2.50 5.45
C ALA A 134 1.07 -1.07 5.92
N LEU A 135 1.83 -0.61 6.93
CA LEU A 135 1.73 0.75 7.44
C LEU A 135 2.09 1.80 6.37
N LEU A 136 3.19 1.59 5.64
CA LEU A 136 3.59 2.46 4.53
C LEU A 136 2.54 2.48 3.42
N LEU A 137 2.01 1.32 3.00
CA LEU A 137 0.98 1.22 1.96
C LEU A 137 -0.31 1.94 2.37
N THR A 138 -0.72 1.83 3.64
CA THR A 138 -1.88 2.53 4.18
C THR A 138 -1.73 4.04 4.14
N PHE A 139 -0.54 4.57 4.43
CA PHE A 139 -0.30 6.01 4.42
C PHE A 139 0.11 6.59 3.06
N LEU A 140 0.56 5.77 2.10
CA LEU A 140 1.09 6.23 0.81
C LEU A 140 0.11 7.09 -0.01
N PRO A 141 -1.22 6.80 -0.06
CA PRO A 141 -2.19 7.69 -0.69
C PRO A 141 -2.24 9.10 -0.08
N TYR A 142 -1.71 9.26 1.13
CA TYR A 142 -1.64 10.49 1.89
C TYR A 142 -0.21 11.04 2.02
N HIS A 143 0.71 10.67 1.11
CA HIS A 143 2.12 11.07 1.17
C HIS A 143 2.38 12.58 1.37
N SER A 144 1.44 13.45 0.98
CA SER A 144 1.56 14.90 1.10
C SER A 144 1.11 15.50 2.45
N ILE A 145 0.53 14.70 3.37
CA ILE A 145 0.06 15.22 4.66
C ILE A 145 1.16 15.18 5.73
N PRO A 146 1.14 16.06 6.74
CA PRO A 146 2.17 16.07 7.81
C PRO A 146 2.32 14.74 8.54
N ALA A 147 1.21 14.02 8.76
CA ALA A 147 1.24 12.71 9.43
C ALA A 147 2.11 11.68 8.68
N PHE A 148 2.27 11.79 7.36
CA PHE A 148 3.19 10.93 6.61
C PHE A 148 4.64 11.26 6.91
N ALA A 149 5.01 12.55 6.96
CA ALA A 149 6.36 12.97 7.34
C ALA A 149 6.71 12.54 8.77
N THR A 150 5.76 12.65 9.71
CA THR A 150 5.93 12.13 11.07
C THR A 150 6.10 10.61 11.08
N LEU A 151 5.30 9.87 10.30
CA LEU A 151 5.47 8.42 10.13
C LEU A 151 6.89 8.10 9.64
N LEU A 152 7.39 8.77 8.60
CA LEU A 152 8.74 8.55 8.08
C LEU A 152 9.82 8.75 9.16
N SER A 153 9.63 9.73 10.06
CA SER A 153 10.59 10.04 11.13
C SER A 153 10.71 8.95 12.22
N ILE A 154 9.68 8.11 12.35
CA ILE A 154 9.64 7.05 13.36
C ILE A 154 9.95 5.65 12.80
N LEU A 155 10.11 5.51 11.48
CA LEU A 155 10.47 4.24 10.86
C LEU A 155 11.86 3.74 11.32
N PRO A 156 12.06 2.42 11.33
CA PRO A 156 13.37 1.85 11.57
C PRO A 156 14.36 2.23 10.47
N SER A 157 15.66 2.15 10.79
CA SER A 157 16.74 2.43 9.84
C SER A 157 16.73 1.53 8.60
N LYS A 158 16.16 0.32 8.72
CA LYS A 158 16.00 -0.64 7.63
C LYS A 158 14.53 -0.79 7.31
N ILE A 159 14.11 -0.20 6.20
CA ILE A 159 12.76 -0.37 5.66
C ILE A 159 12.72 -1.44 4.55
N PRO A 160 11.53 -1.99 4.22
CA PRO A 160 11.41 -2.99 3.17
C PRO A 160 11.94 -2.49 1.83
N HIS A 161 12.51 -3.40 1.03
CA HIS A 161 13.25 -3.06 -0.20
C HIS A 161 12.47 -2.14 -1.15
N ASN A 162 11.19 -2.44 -1.37
CA ASN A 162 10.30 -1.69 -2.26
C ASN A 162 10.02 -0.25 -1.81
N PHE A 163 10.45 0.15 -0.61
CA PHE A 163 10.26 1.50 -0.07
C PHE A 163 11.58 2.25 0.15
N ARG A 164 12.74 1.66 -0.16
CA ARG A 164 14.05 2.30 0.07
C ARG A 164 14.26 3.61 -0.68
N PHE A 165 13.49 3.85 -1.74
CA PHE A 165 13.45 5.16 -2.39
C PHE A 165 12.99 6.29 -1.45
N LEU A 166 12.40 5.96 -0.29
CA LEU A 166 12.02 6.89 0.78
C LEU A 166 13.19 7.30 1.69
N ASP A 167 14.35 6.63 1.64
CA ASP A 167 15.49 6.92 2.53
C ASP A 167 15.94 8.40 2.53
N PRO A 168 15.99 9.12 1.39
CA PRO A 168 16.31 10.55 1.40
C PRO A 168 15.29 11.41 2.17
N TYR A 169 14.01 11.01 2.12
CA TYR A 169 12.88 11.70 2.75
C TYR A 169 12.80 11.40 4.24
N ILE A 170 13.16 10.19 4.65
CA ILE A 170 13.34 9.83 6.06
C ILE A 170 14.47 10.65 6.69
N ARG A 171 15.62 10.77 6.02
CA ARG A 171 16.77 11.54 6.53
C ARG A 171 16.49 13.04 6.64
N SER A 172 15.72 13.60 5.71
CA SER A 172 15.38 15.01 5.68
C SER A 172 14.10 15.35 6.43
N VAL A 173 13.35 14.35 6.90
CA VAL A 173 12.02 14.50 7.52
C VAL A 173 11.09 15.32 6.63
N THR A 174 11.05 14.98 5.34
CA THR A 174 10.17 15.63 4.35
C THR A 174 9.27 14.61 3.66
N SER A 175 8.16 15.07 3.09
CA SER A 175 7.28 14.24 2.27
C SER A 175 7.80 14.10 0.83
N PRO A 176 7.79 12.90 0.24
CA PRO A 176 8.16 12.71 -1.16
C PRO A 176 7.11 13.35 -2.08
N PRO A 177 7.51 14.06 -3.14
CA PRO A 177 6.58 14.52 -4.16
C PRO A 177 6.05 13.34 -5.00
N ARG A 178 4.82 13.46 -5.51
CA ARG A 178 4.13 12.37 -6.25
C ARG A 178 4.94 11.78 -7.41
N HIS A 179 5.68 12.60 -8.15
CA HIS A 179 6.48 12.14 -9.29
C HIS A 179 7.55 11.11 -8.90
N VAL A 180 8.00 11.10 -7.64
CA VAL A 180 8.95 10.11 -7.13
C VAL A 180 8.30 8.74 -7.01
N LEU A 181 7.04 8.69 -6.56
CA LEU A 181 6.25 7.45 -6.48
C LEU A 181 6.00 6.86 -7.87
N VAL A 182 5.67 7.72 -8.84
CA VAL A 182 5.50 7.32 -10.24
C VAL A 182 6.80 6.80 -10.82
N ARG A 183 7.92 7.51 -10.61
CA ARG A 183 9.24 7.09 -11.08
C ARG A 183 9.62 5.73 -10.49
N GLU A 184 9.38 5.52 -9.20
CA GLU A 184 9.61 4.22 -8.56
C GLU A 184 8.79 3.11 -9.23
N ALA A 185 7.51 3.35 -9.48
CA ALA A 185 6.64 2.37 -10.15
C ALA A 185 7.10 2.04 -11.59
N ILE A 186 7.71 3.00 -12.30
CA ILE A 186 8.31 2.79 -13.63
C ILE A 186 9.64 2.03 -13.55
N GLN A 187 10.46 2.32 -12.53
CA GLN A 187 11.80 1.75 -12.39
C GLN A 187 11.79 0.34 -11.78
N HIS A 188 10.89 0.10 -10.83
CA HIS A 188 10.86 -1.10 -10.00
C HIS A 188 9.49 -1.78 -10.09
N PRO A 189 9.37 -2.84 -10.92
CA PRO A 189 8.10 -3.55 -11.11
C PRO A 189 7.48 -4.10 -9.82
N SER A 190 8.31 -4.52 -8.86
CA SER A 190 7.87 -5.05 -7.57
C SER A 190 7.06 -4.03 -6.77
N PHE A 191 7.37 -2.73 -6.88
CA PHE A 191 6.62 -1.68 -6.23
C PHE A 191 5.23 -1.48 -6.84
N LEU A 192 5.13 -1.49 -8.18
CA LEU A 192 3.86 -1.39 -8.88
C LEU A 192 2.95 -2.59 -8.58
N THR A 193 3.50 -3.80 -8.60
CA THR A 193 2.78 -5.03 -8.19
C THR A 193 2.31 -4.92 -6.75
N LEU A 194 3.15 -4.44 -5.83
CA LEU A 194 2.82 -4.31 -4.41
C LEU A 194 1.66 -3.33 -4.16
N ILE A 195 1.67 -2.14 -4.79
CA ILE A 195 0.56 -1.17 -4.64
C ILE A 195 -0.72 -1.73 -5.24
N SER A 196 -0.62 -2.43 -6.37
CA SER A 196 -1.77 -3.06 -7.03
C SER A 196 -2.38 -4.14 -6.14
N GLU A 197 -1.56 -5.05 -5.63
CA GLU A 197 -2.01 -6.11 -4.72
C GLU A 197 -2.66 -5.55 -3.46
N TYR A 198 -2.04 -4.52 -2.84
CA TYR A 198 -2.63 -3.85 -1.70
C TYR A 198 -4.00 -3.24 -2.03
N THR A 199 -4.14 -2.60 -3.19
CA THR A 199 -5.40 -1.97 -3.59
C THR A 199 -6.48 -2.99 -3.90
N LEU A 200 -6.14 -4.07 -4.62
CA LEU A 200 -7.08 -5.13 -4.97
C LEU A 200 -7.53 -5.91 -3.73
N GLU A 201 -6.64 -6.25 -2.81
CA GLU A 201 -7.01 -6.88 -1.53
C GLU A 201 -7.95 -5.97 -0.72
N SER A 202 -7.66 -4.67 -0.63
CA SER A 202 -8.57 -3.72 0.03
C SER A 202 -9.94 -3.67 -0.66
N CYS A 203 -10.01 -3.83 -1.97
CA CYS A 203 -11.29 -3.93 -2.71
C CYS A 203 -11.99 -5.28 -2.44
N ARG A 204 -11.27 -6.40 -2.37
CA ARG A 204 -11.82 -7.74 -2.03
C ARG A 204 -12.46 -7.73 -0.64
N MET A 205 -11.78 -7.11 0.32
CA MET A 205 -12.28 -6.93 1.69
C MET A 205 -13.36 -5.85 1.84
N GLN A 206 -13.69 -5.12 0.76
CA GLN A 206 -14.61 -3.96 0.79
C GLN A 206 -14.14 -2.83 1.73
N TYR A 207 -12.83 -2.72 1.93
CA TYR A 207 -12.15 -1.64 2.68
C TYR A 207 -11.61 -0.54 1.76
N ASN A 208 -11.93 -0.59 0.47
CA ASN A 208 -11.57 0.44 -0.49
C ASN A 208 -12.24 1.79 -0.16
N TYR A 209 -11.60 2.87 -0.60
CA TYR A 209 -12.10 4.23 -0.46
C TYR A 209 -11.62 5.07 -1.65
N PRO A 210 -12.29 6.19 -1.98
CA PRO A 210 -12.01 6.95 -3.19
C PRO A 210 -10.54 7.36 -3.34
N ALA A 211 -9.91 7.87 -2.27
CA ALA A 211 -8.51 8.31 -2.34
C ALA A 211 -7.51 7.18 -2.63
N LEU A 212 -7.74 5.95 -2.12
CA LEU A 212 -6.91 4.79 -2.45
C LEU A 212 -7.03 4.42 -3.93
N VAL A 213 -8.27 4.33 -4.43
CA VAL A 213 -8.53 3.94 -5.82
C VAL A 213 -8.01 4.99 -6.78
N SER A 214 -8.24 6.28 -6.51
CA SER A 214 -7.70 7.38 -7.33
C SER A 214 -6.17 7.43 -7.29
N PHE A 215 -5.55 7.16 -6.13
CA PHE A 215 -4.10 7.07 -6.02
C PHE A 215 -3.56 5.93 -6.89
N TRP A 216 -4.11 4.72 -6.75
CA TRP A 216 -3.73 3.58 -7.59
C TRP A 216 -3.94 3.85 -9.07
N ALA A 217 -5.10 4.40 -9.46
CA ALA A 217 -5.43 4.73 -10.85
C ALA A 217 -4.39 5.65 -11.49
N GLY A 218 -4.02 6.72 -10.77
CA GLY A 218 -3.03 7.68 -11.24
C GLY A 218 -1.62 7.07 -11.35
N ILE A 219 -1.17 6.36 -10.31
CA ILE A 219 0.15 5.70 -10.33
C ILE A 219 0.20 4.64 -11.44
N MET A 220 -0.81 3.77 -11.53
CA MET A 220 -0.88 2.69 -12.52
C MET A 220 -0.87 3.24 -13.95
N THR A 221 -1.69 4.25 -14.24
CA THR A 221 -1.80 4.82 -15.59
C THR A 221 -0.49 5.50 -16.03
N GLU A 222 0.11 6.31 -15.16
CA GLU A 222 1.39 6.96 -15.46
C GLU A 222 2.55 5.96 -15.50
N ALA A 223 2.53 4.94 -14.64
CA ALA A 223 3.54 3.88 -14.66
C ALA A 223 3.46 3.07 -15.96
N VAL A 224 2.27 2.66 -16.39
CA VAL A 224 2.06 1.98 -17.69
C VAL A 224 2.60 2.84 -18.83
N SER A 225 2.22 4.12 -18.91
CA SER A 225 2.73 5.03 -19.93
C SER A 225 4.25 5.15 -19.89
N GLY A 226 4.83 5.36 -18.70
CA GLY A 226 6.26 5.54 -18.53
C GLY A 226 7.08 4.27 -18.79
N ILE A 227 6.54 3.09 -18.46
CA ILE A 227 7.16 1.81 -18.79
C ILE A 227 7.19 1.62 -20.30
N LEU A 228 6.06 1.85 -20.99
CA LEU A 228 5.98 1.74 -22.46
C LEU A 228 6.95 2.70 -23.17
N ASP A 229 7.09 3.93 -22.67
CA ASP A 229 8.05 4.88 -23.23
C ASP A 229 9.51 4.44 -22.97
N LYS A 230 9.79 3.90 -21.78
CA LYS A 230 11.13 3.42 -21.38
C LYS A 230 11.55 2.14 -22.14
N THR A 231 10.62 1.23 -22.40
CA THR A 231 10.89 -0.05 -23.06
C THR A 231 10.76 0.01 -24.58
N ARG A 232 10.52 1.20 -25.14
CA ARG A 232 10.39 1.37 -26.59
C ARG A 232 11.69 1.00 -27.30
N SER A 233 11.57 0.11 -28.28
CA SER A 233 12.67 -0.35 -29.11
C SER A 233 12.32 -0.23 -30.58
N GLY A 234 13.26 0.26 -31.40
CA GLY A 234 13.12 0.26 -32.86
C GLY A 234 13.18 -1.14 -33.49
N ARG A 235 13.60 -2.15 -32.72
CA ARG A 235 13.64 -3.55 -33.18
C ARG A 235 12.31 -4.23 -32.86
N ALA A 236 11.57 -4.64 -33.88
CA ALA A 236 10.24 -5.23 -33.74
C ALA A 236 10.19 -6.44 -32.78
N ALA A 237 11.17 -7.34 -32.85
CA ALA A 237 11.23 -8.51 -31.97
C ALA A 237 11.39 -8.12 -30.48
N VAL A 238 12.27 -7.16 -30.19
CA VAL A 238 12.51 -6.68 -28.81
C VAL A 238 11.31 -5.89 -28.31
N GLN A 239 10.66 -5.09 -29.17
CA GLN A 239 9.44 -4.37 -28.80
C GLN A 239 8.30 -5.34 -28.43
N SER A 240 8.10 -6.38 -29.24
CA SER A 240 7.09 -7.40 -28.97
C SER A 240 7.36 -8.14 -27.66
N GLU A 241 8.61 -8.54 -27.40
CA GLU A 241 9.01 -9.16 -26.13
C GLU A 241 8.74 -8.26 -24.92
N ASN A 242 9.07 -6.96 -25.03
CA ASN A 242 8.83 -5.98 -23.98
C ASN A 242 7.33 -5.79 -23.69
N ASP A 243 6.52 -5.68 -24.74
CA ASP A 243 5.06 -5.52 -24.61
C ASP A 243 4.40 -6.77 -24.03
N GLN A 244 4.83 -7.96 -24.45
CA GLN A 244 4.39 -9.25 -23.89
C GLN A 244 4.80 -9.39 -22.42
N ALA A 245 6.01 -8.98 -22.04
CA ALA A 245 6.46 -9.01 -20.65
C ALA A 245 5.62 -8.07 -19.76
N LEU A 246 5.24 -6.90 -20.28
CA LEU A 246 4.35 -5.97 -19.58
C LEU A 246 2.93 -6.56 -19.45
N LEU A 247 2.41 -7.15 -20.53
CA LEU A 247 1.10 -7.82 -20.54
C LEU A 247 1.05 -8.98 -19.54
N HIS A 248 2.08 -9.82 -19.48
CA HIS A 248 2.16 -10.93 -18.52
C HIS A 248 2.13 -10.42 -17.07
N ARG A 249 2.75 -9.27 -16.80
CA ARG A 249 2.78 -8.67 -15.47
C ARG A 249 1.45 -8.03 -15.07
N LEU A 250 0.84 -7.26 -15.97
CA LEU A 250 -0.34 -6.46 -15.64
C LEU A 250 -1.66 -7.16 -15.98
N GLY A 251 -1.62 -8.17 -16.83
CA GLY A 251 -2.78 -8.97 -17.25
C GLY A 251 -3.59 -9.49 -16.08
N PRO A 252 -2.98 -10.16 -15.07
CA PRO A 252 -3.72 -10.63 -13.90
C PRO A 252 -4.38 -9.51 -13.09
N VAL A 253 -3.68 -8.38 -12.92
CA VAL A 253 -4.20 -7.19 -12.20
C VAL A 253 -5.43 -6.62 -12.90
N PHE A 254 -5.38 -6.50 -14.24
CA PHE A 254 -6.50 -6.05 -15.04
C PHE A 254 -7.64 -7.07 -15.10
N ALA A 255 -7.32 -8.36 -15.26
CA ALA A 255 -8.31 -9.42 -15.28
C ALA A 255 -9.16 -9.45 -14.02
N GLU A 256 -8.55 -9.25 -12.85
CA GLU A 256 -9.28 -9.13 -11.59
C GLU A 256 -10.05 -7.81 -11.51
N SER A 257 -9.36 -6.67 -11.65
CA SER A 257 -9.94 -5.35 -11.39
C SER A 257 -11.10 -4.98 -12.31
N LEU A 258 -11.09 -5.44 -13.58
CA LEU A 258 -12.18 -5.22 -14.52
C LEU A 258 -13.48 -5.91 -14.11
N VAL A 259 -13.40 -7.02 -13.37
CA VAL A 259 -14.58 -7.83 -12.99
C VAL A 259 -15.03 -7.59 -11.55
N MET A 260 -14.42 -6.65 -10.82
CA MET A 260 -14.82 -6.27 -9.46
C MET A 260 -16.11 -5.42 -9.44
N LYS A 261 -17.26 -6.04 -9.76
CA LYS A 261 -18.57 -5.39 -9.89
C LYS A 261 -19.04 -4.62 -8.65
N LYS A 262 -18.57 -5.00 -7.46
CA LYS A 262 -18.89 -4.32 -6.19
C LYS A 262 -18.15 -2.98 -6.00
N VAL A 263 -17.14 -2.71 -6.83
CA VAL A 263 -16.30 -1.51 -6.72
C VAL A 263 -16.22 -0.81 -8.07
N PRO A 264 -17.28 -0.10 -8.52
CA PRO A 264 -17.30 0.60 -9.82
C PRO A 264 -16.07 1.48 -10.07
N SER A 265 -15.55 2.13 -9.03
CA SER A 265 -14.38 3.01 -9.12
C SER A 265 -13.10 2.28 -9.54
N ILE A 266 -12.88 1.02 -9.12
CA ILE A 266 -11.68 0.27 -9.51
C ILE A 266 -11.78 -0.15 -10.99
N GLN A 267 -12.99 -0.49 -11.45
CA GLN A 267 -13.22 -0.81 -12.87
C GLN A 267 -12.90 0.40 -13.75
N ILE A 268 -13.40 1.60 -13.38
CA ILE A 268 -13.11 2.85 -14.11
C ILE A 268 -11.62 3.17 -14.09
N ALA A 269 -10.95 2.98 -12.95
CA ALA A 269 -9.51 3.14 -12.84
C ALA A 269 -8.74 2.20 -13.78
N SER A 270 -9.18 0.95 -13.89
CA SER A 270 -8.61 -0.03 -14.83
C SER A 270 -8.89 0.32 -16.29
N TYR A 271 -10.08 0.82 -16.62
CA TYR A 271 -10.39 1.30 -17.98
C TYR A 271 -9.43 2.41 -18.41
N MET A 272 -9.11 3.34 -17.51
CA MET A 272 -8.15 4.41 -17.79
C MET A 272 -6.74 3.86 -18.08
N ALA A 273 -6.23 2.96 -17.25
CA ALA A 273 -4.91 2.37 -17.43
C ALA A 273 -4.82 1.48 -18.68
N ILE A 274 -5.86 0.70 -18.97
CA ILE A 274 -5.94 -0.16 -20.15
C ILE A 274 -6.04 0.66 -21.45
N ALA A 275 -6.83 1.72 -21.46
CA ALA A 275 -6.90 2.62 -22.61
C ALA A 275 -5.52 3.19 -22.95
N VAL A 276 -4.73 3.58 -21.95
CA VAL A 276 -3.33 4.01 -22.14
C VAL A 276 -2.44 2.86 -22.60
N PHE A 277 -2.59 1.66 -22.02
CA PHE A 277 -1.79 0.51 -22.39
C PHE A 277 -1.99 0.15 -23.87
N VAL A 278 -3.23 0.07 -24.33
CA VAL A 278 -3.56 -0.28 -25.71
C VAL A 278 -3.24 0.84 -26.69
N ALA A 279 -3.44 2.11 -26.31
CA ALA A 279 -3.13 3.23 -27.19
C ALA A 279 -1.63 3.45 -27.42
N LYS A 280 -0.78 3.10 -26.44
CA LYS A 280 0.67 3.32 -26.50
C LYS A 280 1.50 2.05 -26.74
N GLY A 281 0.97 0.88 -26.40
CA GLY A 281 1.64 -0.40 -26.60
C GLY A 281 1.31 -1.01 -27.97
N ASN A 282 2.18 -1.89 -28.46
CA ASN A 282 1.94 -2.62 -29.70
C ASN A 282 1.38 -4.02 -29.39
N LEU A 283 0.16 -4.06 -28.87
CA LEU A 283 -0.49 -5.31 -28.47
C LEU A 283 -1.10 -6.04 -29.67
N GLU A 284 -1.02 -7.37 -29.65
CA GLU A 284 -1.71 -8.21 -30.62
C GLU A 284 -3.24 -8.10 -30.48
N ASP A 285 -3.95 -8.19 -31.61
CA ASP A 285 -5.42 -8.11 -31.67
C ASP A 285 -6.13 -9.07 -30.70
N ASN A 286 -5.53 -10.24 -30.43
CA ASN A 286 -6.06 -11.21 -29.47
C ASN A 286 -6.04 -10.66 -28.04
N ALA A 287 -4.95 -9.97 -27.64
CA ALA A 287 -4.84 -9.36 -26.33
C ALA A 287 -5.82 -8.18 -26.17
N VAL A 288 -5.95 -7.35 -27.20
CA VAL A 288 -6.93 -6.24 -27.20
C VAL A 288 -8.36 -6.78 -27.13
N THR A 289 -8.68 -7.82 -27.90
CA THR A 289 -9.99 -8.48 -27.86
C THR A 289 -10.28 -9.07 -26.48
N ALA A 290 -9.30 -9.71 -25.84
CA ALA A 290 -9.46 -10.23 -24.47
C ALA A 290 -9.78 -9.12 -23.45
N PHE A 291 -9.15 -7.94 -23.55
CA PHE A 291 -9.49 -6.79 -22.71
C PHE A 291 -10.89 -6.25 -22.99
N MET A 292 -11.32 -6.21 -24.26
CA MET A 292 -12.67 -5.81 -24.62
C MET A 292 -13.71 -6.78 -24.03
N ASP A 293 -13.49 -8.08 -24.18
CA ASP A 293 -14.39 -9.12 -23.67
C ASP A 293 -14.49 -9.06 -22.14
N GLN A 294 -13.37 -8.91 -21.44
CA GLN A 294 -13.37 -8.73 -19.98
C GLN A 294 -14.06 -7.44 -19.54
N THR A 295 -13.89 -6.35 -20.28
CA THR A 295 -14.56 -5.07 -19.99
C THR A 295 -16.08 -5.21 -20.10
N VAL A 296 -16.58 -5.85 -21.15
CA VAL A 296 -18.02 -6.11 -21.36
C VAL A 296 -18.55 -7.11 -20.32
N TYR A 297 -17.79 -8.15 -19.98
CA TYR A 297 -18.18 -9.11 -18.95
C TYR A 297 -18.28 -8.46 -17.55
N GLY A 298 -17.38 -7.51 -17.28
CA GLY A 298 -17.24 -6.85 -15.99
C GLY A 298 -18.15 -5.67 -15.73
N TRP A 299 -18.55 -4.91 -16.76
CA TRP A 299 -19.24 -3.63 -16.58
C TRP A 299 -20.55 -3.73 -15.77
N THR A 300 -20.98 -2.60 -15.22
CA THR A 300 -22.22 -2.44 -14.48
C THR A 300 -22.96 -1.21 -15.00
N ASN A 301 -24.19 -0.98 -14.52
CA ASN A 301 -24.94 0.23 -14.87
C ASN A 301 -24.18 1.52 -14.50
N ASP A 302 -23.36 1.49 -13.45
CA ASP A 302 -22.57 2.63 -12.99
C ASP A 302 -21.34 2.88 -13.87
N THR A 303 -20.83 1.84 -14.54
CA THR A 303 -19.56 1.89 -15.28
C THR A 303 -19.74 1.78 -16.80
N VAL A 304 -20.96 1.57 -17.30
CA VAL A 304 -21.25 1.34 -18.72
C VAL A 304 -20.77 2.49 -19.62
N ARG A 305 -20.96 3.76 -19.20
CA ARG A 305 -20.52 4.91 -20.00
C ARG A 305 -18.99 4.99 -20.10
N PRO A 306 -18.22 4.99 -18.99
CA PRO A 306 -16.77 4.89 -19.06
C PRO A 306 -16.26 3.65 -19.82
N ALA A 307 -16.92 2.50 -19.64
CA ALA A 307 -16.58 1.27 -20.33
C ALA A 307 -16.76 1.41 -21.85
N LEU A 308 -17.84 2.02 -22.34
CA LEU A 308 -18.05 2.28 -23.77
C LEU A 308 -16.96 3.19 -24.36
N VAL A 309 -16.53 4.22 -23.62
CA VAL A 309 -15.40 5.07 -24.06
C VAL A 309 -14.12 4.25 -24.16
N CYS A 310 -13.82 3.42 -23.15
CA CYS A 310 -12.68 2.51 -23.17
C CYS A 310 -12.76 1.56 -24.37
N LEU A 311 -13.90 0.91 -24.58
CA LEU A 311 -14.12 -0.03 -25.69
C LEU A 311 -13.95 0.65 -27.06
N ALA A 312 -14.39 1.90 -27.21
CA ALA A 312 -14.19 2.66 -28.45
C ALA A 312 -12.69 2.90 -28.72
N ILE A 313 -11.93 3.27 -27.69
CA ILE A 313 -10.46 3.42 -27.79
C ILE A 313 -9.84 2.06 -28.14
N LEU A 314 -10.18 1.00 -27.40
CA LEU A 314 -9.65 -0.34 -27.66
C LEU A 314 -9.92 -0.80 -29.10
N ALA A 315 -11.14 -0.60 -29.60
CA ALA A 315 -11.51 -0.96 -30.95
C ALA A 315 -10.75 -0.16 -32.02
N GLN A 316 -10.44 1.12 -31.75
CA GLN A 316 -9.69 1.98 -32.68
C GLN A 316 -8.25 1.51 -32.89
N TYR A 317 -7.63 0.90 -31.89
CA TYR A 317 -6.23 0.43 -31.95
C TYR A 317 -6.07 -1.03 -32.39
N ARG A 318 -7.17 -1.70 -32.77
CA ARG A 318 -7.09 -3.02 -33.41
C ARG A 318 -6.65 -2.89 -34.86
N SER A 319 -6.03 -3.94 -35.38
CA SER A 319 -5.75 -4.02 -36.81
C SER A 319 -7.05 -3.86 -37.63
N ALA A 320 -6.95 -3.16 -38.75
CA ALA A 320 -8.10 -2.93 -39.62
C ALA A 320 -8.63 -4.29 -40.10
N LYS A 321 -9.87 -4.62 -39.72
CA LYS A 321 -10.56 -5.76 -40.33
C LYS A 321 -10.74 -5.44 -41.82
N GLN A 322 -10.23 -6.29 -42.71
CA GLN A 322 -10.69 -6.30 -44.10
C GLN A 322 -12.21 -6.49 -44.06
N MET A 323 -12.97 -5.47 -44.43
CA MET A 323 -14.40 -5.63 -44.66
C MET A 323 -14.54 -6.52 -45.89
N SER A 324 -14.99 -7.76 -45.69
CA SER A 324 -15.43 -8.66 -46.75
C SER A 324 -16.71 -8.17 -47.38
#